data_AF-A0A2G6ICQ4-F1
#
_entry.id   AF-A0A2G6ICQ4-F1
#
_cell.length_a   1.000
_cell.length_b   1.000
_cell.length_c   1.000
_cell.angle_alpha   90.00
_cell.angle_beta   90.00
_cell.angle_gamma   90.00
#
_symmetry.space_group_name_H-M   'P 1'
#
loop_
_entity.id
_entity.type
_entity.pdbx_description
1 polymer ?
#
loop_
_entity_poly.entity_id
_entity_poly.type
_entity_poly.pdbx_seq_one_letter_code
_entity_poly.pdbx_strand_id
1 'polypeptide(L)'
;MTKAEEMKPEEVLRVELQVFRREHRDLDDAIAALEQTGRADQLQLRRLKKQIRQGKTVLATGRSGNRGQGDSMSDVKVGIIMGSQSDWPTMKEAANILDELGVAYETRIVSAHRTPDRLWDYGKTAADRGLHVIIAGAGGAAHLPGMMASKTRVPVVGVPVQTRALSGVDSLYSIVQMPKGFPVATMA
;
A
#
# COMPACT_ATOMS: atom_id res chain seq x y z
N MET A 1 -31.05 28.86 10.24
CA MET A 1 -31.19 27.81 9.20
C MET A 1 -29.81 27.66 8.57
N THR A 2 -29.18 26.49 8.76
CA THR A 2 -27.74 26.26 8.63
C THR A 2 -27.32 25.91 7.20
N LYS A 3 -26.14 26.38 6.79
CA LYS A 3 -25.43 26.21 5.51
C LYS A 3 -25.22 24.75 5.08
N ALA A 4 -26.28 24.04 4.72
CA ALA A 4 -26.22 22.65 4.23
C ALA A 4 -26.63 22.51 2.75
N GLU A 5 -26.86 23.61 2.04
CA GLU A 5 -27.29 23.58 0.64
C GLU A 5 -26.28 24.35 -0.23
N GLU A 6 -25.97 23.73 -1.38
CA GLU A 6 -24.96 24.11 -2.38
C GLU A 6 -23.53 23.60 -2.13
N MET A 7 -23.41 22.30 -1.88
CA MET A 7 -22.16 21.59 -2.20
C MET A 7 -22.08 21.41 -3.72
N LYS A 8 -20.94 21.75 -4.34
CA LYS A 8 -20.81 21.67 -5.80
C LYS A 8 -20.91 20.21 -6.27
N PRO A 9 -21.39 19.93 -7.49
CA PRO A 9 -21.54 18.55 -7.99
C PRO A 9 -20.26 17.72 -7.88
N GLU A 10 -19.09 18.32 -8.09
CA GLU A 10 -17.80 17.65 -7.89
C GLU A 10 -17.47 17.28 -6.43
N GLU A 11 -17.99 18.02 -5.45
CA GLU A 11 -17.77 17.80 -4.02
C GLU A 11 -18.70 16.71 -3.50
N VAL A 12 -19.97 16.69 -3.96
CA VAL A 12 -20.91 15.60 -3.72
C VAL A 12 -20.33 14.28 -4.24
N LEU A 13 -19.85 14.26 -5.47
CA LEU A 13 -19.26 13.07 -6.09
C LEU A 13 -18.00 12.59 -5.35
N ARG A 14 -17.20 13.51 -4.78
CA ARG A 14 -16.02 13.17 -3.97
C ARG A 14 -16.40 12.55 -2.64
N VAL A 15 -17.40 13.10 -1.95
CA VAL A 15 -17.89 12.56 -0.68
C VAL A 15 -18.53 11.19 -0.91
N GLU A 16 -19.32 11.04 -1.97
CA GLU A 16 -19.87 9.75 -2.39
C GLU A 16 -18.75 8.75 -2.72
N LEU A 17 -17.72 9.14 -3.49
CA LEU A 17 -16.56 8.28 -3.75
C LEU A 17 -15.79 7.90 -2.48
N GLN A 18 -15.70 8.77 -1.48
CA GLN A 18 -15.04 8.47 -0.20
C GLN A 18 -15.84 7.49 0.66
N VAL A 19 -17.16 7.65 0.73
CA VAL A 19 -18.07 6.71 1.40
C VAL A 19 -18.07 5.37 0.67
N PHE A 20 -18.13 5.40 -0.65
CA PHE A 20 -18.16 4.21 -1.50
C PHE A 20 -16.85 3.41 -1.49
N ARG A 21 -15.70 4.08 -1.35
CA ARG A 21 -14.38 3.45 -1.17
C ARG A 21 -14.21 2.79 0.21
N ARG A 22 -14.99 3.23 1.21
CA ARG A 22 -15.09 2.54 2.51
C ARG A 22 -15.96 1.30 2.43
N GLU A 23 -16.93 1.27 1.52
CA GLU A 23 -17.91 0.18 1.39
C GLU A 23 -17.53 -0.89 0.35
N HIS A 24 -16.70 -0.56 -0.65
CA HIS A 24 -16.35 -1.47 -1.75
C HIS A 24 -14.84 -1.73 -1.89
N ARG A 25 -14.49 -3.03 -1.97
CA ARG A 25 -13.15 -3.65 -1.86
C ARG A 25 -12.27 -3.53 -3.12
N ASP A 26 -12.80 -3.06 -4.26
CA ASP A 26 -12.07 -2.89 -5.53
C ASP A 26 -12.59 -1.68 -6.34
N LEU A 27 -11.70 -1.00 -7.07
CA LEU A 27 -12.00 0.15 -7.91
C LEU A 27 -12.78 -0.26 -9.18
N ASP A 28 -12.55 -1.47 -9.69
CA ASP A 28 -13.25 -2.00 -10.85
C ASP A 28 -14.69 -2.41 -10.50
N ASP A 29 -14.91 -3.00 -9.32
CA ASP A 29 -16.25 -3.28 -8.77
C ASP A 29 -17.02 -1.99 -8.51
N ALA A 30 -16.33 -0.95 -8.02
CA ALA A 30 -16.93 0.36 -7.79
C ALA A 30 -17.38 1.04 -9.09
N ILE A 31 -16.59 0.92 -10.15
CA ILE A 31 -16.92 1.40 -11.49
C ILE A 31 -18.11 0.62 -12.07
N ALA A 32 -18.12 -0.71 -11.93
CA ALA A 32 -19.21 -1.55 -12.41
C ALA A 32 -20.53 -1.23 -11.69
N ALA A 33 -20.49 -1.00 -10.38
CA ALA A 33 -21.65 -0.61 -9.59
C ALA A 33 -22.16 0.80 -9.96
N LEU A 34 -21.27 1.77 -10.20
CA LEU A 34 -21.63 3.11 -10.68
C LEU A 34 -22.27 3.06 -12.08
N GLU A 35 -21.76 2.25 -12.99
CA GLU A 35 -22.32 2.03 -14.33
C GLU A 35 -23.74 1.42 -14.26
N GLN A 36 -24.04 0.58 -13.27
CA GLN A 36 -25.36 -0.01 -13.05
C GLN A 36 -26.41 0.97 -12.49
N THR A 37 -25.99 2.05 -11.82
CA THR A 37 -26.94 3.05 -11.28
C THR A 37 -27.51 4.00 -12.33
N GLY A 38 -26.95 4.03 -13.54
CA GLY A 38 -27.38 4.91 -14.64
C GLY A 38 -27.25 6.41 -14.38
N ARG A 39 -26.66 6.81 -13.24
CA ARG A 39 -26.62 8.21 -12.76
C ARG A 39 -25.35 8.97 -13.14
N ALA A 40 -24.30 8.27 -13.56
CA ALA A 40 -23.03 8.90 -13.92
C ALA A 40 -22.89 9.01 -15.45
N ASP A 41 -22.72 10.25 -15.94
CA ASP A 41 -22.40 10.52 -17.34
C ASP A 41 -21.12 9.74 -17.74
N GLN A 42 -21.20 8.97 -18.82
CA GLN A 42 -20.10 8.14 -19.33
C GLN A 42 -18.82 8.95 -19.56
N LEU A 43 -18.94 10.25 -19.82
CA LEU A 43 -17.81 11.15 -19.99
C LEU A 43 -17.06 11.42 -18.68
N GLN A 44 -17.78 11.53 -17.54
CA GLN A 44 -17.18 11.71 -16.21
C GLN A 44 -16.45 10.45 -15.75
N LEU A 45 -17.05 9.27 -15.94
CA LEU A 45 -16.44 7.97 -15.66
C LEU A 45 -15.15 7.76 -16.47
N ARG A 46 -15.14 8.10 -17.76
CA ARG A 46 -13.93 8.00 -18.60
C ARG A 46 -12.81 8.94 -18.16
N ARG A 47 -13.15 10.16 -17.73
CA ARG A 47 -12.16 11.12 -17.19
C ARG A 47 -11.57 10.62 -15.88
N LEU A 48 -12.39 10.05 -15.00
CA LEU A 48 -11.96 9.48 -13.73
C LEU A 48 -11.03 8.27 -13.94
N LYS A 49 -11.40 7.32 -14.82
CA LYS A 49 -10.57 6.18 -15.23
C LYS A 49 -9.20 6.65 -15.76
N LYS A 50 -9.17 7.70 -16.58
CA LYS A 50 -7.92 8.26 -17.15
C LYS A 50 -7.04 8.93 -16.10
N GLN A 51 -7.62 9.67 -15.16
CA GLN A 51 -6.88 10.35 -14.09
C GLN A 51 -6.25 9.38 -13.10
N ILE A 52 -6.95 8.29 -12.75
CA ILE A 52 -6.45 7.25 -11.85
C ILE A 52 -5.32 6.45 -12.52
N ARG A 53 -5.49 6.09 -13.81
CA ARG A 53 -4.48 5.36 -14.60
C ARG A 53 -3.21 6.18 -14.87
N GLN A 54 -3.28 7.51 -14.77
CA GLN A 54 -2.15 8.44 -14.96
C GLN A 54 -1.45 8.85 -13.66
N GLY A 55 -1.72 8.20 -12.52
CA GLY A 55 -0.85 8.30 -11.33
C GLY A 55 -0.85 9.67 -10.62
N LYS A 56 -1.92 10.46 -10.71
CA LYS A 56 -2.10 11.62 -9.81
C LYS A 56 -2.77 11.18 -8.50
N THR A 57 -2.01 10.50 -7.65
CA THR A 57 -2.29 10.48 -6.21
C THR A 57 -1.74 11.79 -5.64
N VAL A 58 -2.56 12.85 -5.64
CA VAL A 58 -2.36 13.98 -4.72
C VAL A 58 -3.25 13.71 -3.52
N LEU A 59 -2.66 13.15 -2.47
CA LEU A 59 -3.17 13.30 -1.10
C LEU A 59 -2.07 13.99 -0.29
N ALA A 60 -1.92 15.29 -0.57
CA ALA A 60 -1.48 16.23 0.43
C ALA A 60 -2.73 16.65 1.21
N THR A 61 -2.90 16.14 2.42
CA THR A 61 -3.75 16.77 3.43
C THR A 61 -2.83 17.33 4.50
N GLY A 62 -2.39 18.56 4.28
CA GLY A 62 -1.54 19.32 5.19
C GLY A 62 -1.76 20.81 4.97
N ARG A 63 -2.53 21.40 5.89
CA ARG A 63 -2.88 22.81 6.12
C ARG A 63 -2.09 23.90 5.37
N SER A 64 -2.87 24.87 4.88
CA SER A 64 -2.45 26.24 4.55
C SER A 64 -1.53 26.85 5.64
N GLY A 65 -0.34 27.27 5.23
CA GLY A 65 0.63 27.96 6.08
C GLY A 65 1.91 28.29 5.29
N ASN A 66 2.11 29.57 5.02
CA ASN A 66 3.13 30.14 4.14
C ASN A 66 4.56 30.14 4.74
N ARG A 67 5.56 29.55 4.05
CA ARG A 67 6.92 30.08 3.72
C ARG A 67 8.02 28.98 3.65
N GLY A 68 8.76 28.97 2.53
CA GLY A 68 10.22 28.77 2.51
C GLY A 68 10.81 27.36 2.33
N GLN A 69 11.10 27.01 1.07
CA GLN A 69 12.39 26.47 0.57
C GLN A 69 12.95 25.15 1.14
N GLY A 70 12.97 24.10 0.29
CA GLY A 70 13.79 22.89 0.44
C GLY A 70 13.12 21.67 -0.18
N ASP A 71 13.68 21.16 -1.27
CA ASP A 71 13.20 20.00 -2.06
C ASP A 71 12.99 18.76 -1.17
N SER A 72 11.73 18.42 -0.85
CA SER A 72 11.43 17.33 0.07
C SER A 72 11.55 15.98 -0.64
N MET A 73 12.72 15.35 -0.53
CA MET A 73 12.81 13.89 -0.63
C MET A 73 11.71 13.28 0.24
N SER A 74 10.93 12.35 -0.33
CA SER A 74 9.71 11.82 0.28
C SER A 74 9.93 11.46 1.75
N ASP A 75 9.09 12.02 2.63
CA ASP A 75 9.18 11.79 4.08
C ASP A 75 8.80 10.35 4.49
N VAL A 76 8.45 9.50 3.53
CA VAL A 76 8.14 8.08 3.74
C VAL A 76 9.38 7.34 4.25
N LYS A 77 9.31 6.83 5.48
CA LYS A 77 10.40 6.10 6.14
C LYS A 77 10.24 4.59 6.11
N VAL A 78 9.00 4.09 5.98
CA VAL A 78 8.72 2.65 6.07
C VAL A 78 7.98 2.18 4.80
N GLY A 79 8.45 1.07 4.23
CA GLY A 79 7.74 0.37 3.17
C GLY A 79 7.01 -0.86 3.72
N ILE A 80 5.68 -0.92 3.60
CA ILE A 80 4.91 -2.15 3.87
C ILE A 80 4.63 -2.83 2.53
N ILE A 81 5.17 -4.03 2.34
CA ILE A 81 4.98 -4.80 1.10
C ILE A 81 4.36 -6.17 1.39
N MET A 82 3.56 -6.64 0.45
CA MET A 82 2.94 -7.96 0.54
C MET A 82 2.77 -8.62 -0.82
N GLY A 83 2.74 -9.96 -0.83
CA GLY A 83 2.67 -10.75 -2.06
C GLY A 83 1.30 -10.70 -2.75
N SER A 84 0.25 -10.42 -1.99
CA SER A 84 -1.14 -10.46 -2.46
C SER A 84 -2.06 -9.55 -1.63
N GLN A 85 -3.22 -9.19 -2.19
CA GLN A 85 -4.23 -8.44 -1.45
C GLN A 85 -4.80 -9.23 -0.26
N SER A 86 -4.77 -10.57 -0.31
CA SER A 86 -5.25 -11.42 0.79
C SER A 86 -4.35 -11.39 2.02
N ASP A 87 -3.11 -10.90 1.91
CA ASP A 87 -2.20 -10.68 3.04
C ASP A 87 -2.53 -9.37 3.80
N TRP A 88 -3.26 -8.44 3.18
CA TRP A 88 -3.57 -7.12 3.76
C TRP A 88 -4.28 -7.16 5.12
N PRO A 89 -5.24 -8.07 5.39
CA PRO A 89 -5.86 -8.16 6.72
C PRO A 89 -4.86 -8.38 7.86
N THR A 90 -3.72 -9.05 7.61
CA THR A 90 -2.62 -9.20 8.57
C THR A 90 -1.72 -7.97 8.55
N MET A 91 -1.31 -7.53 7.36
CA MET A 91 -0.33 -6.46 7.20
C MET A 91 -0.83 -5.07 7.59
N LYS A 92 -2.15 -4.83 7.57
CA LYS A 92 -2.75 -3.56 7.99
C LYS A 92 -2.48 -3.26 9.46
N GLU A 93 -2.21 -4.26 10.30
CA GLU A 93 -1.91 -4.03 11.71
C GLU A 93 -0.57 -3.31 11.88
N ALA A 94 0.41 -3.58 11.01
CA ALA A 94 1.64 -2.79 10.95
C ALA A 94 1.35 -1.33 10.55
N ALA A 95 0.45 -1.12 9.57
CA ALA A 95 0.05 0.21 9.14
C ALA A 95 -0.64 1.00 10.27
N ASN A 96 -1.56 0.35 11.01
CA ASN A 96 -2.24 0.95 12.16
C ASN A 96 -1.26 1.44 13.22
N ILE A 97 -0.27 0.63 13.59
CA ILE A 97 0.75 1.03 14.57
C ILE A 97 1.61 2.19 14.06
N LEU A 98 1.97 2.20 12.78
CA LEU A 98 2.74 3.31 12.22
C LEU A 98 1.92 4.61 12.18
N ASP A 99 0.61 4.53 11.91
CA ASP A 99 -0.31 5.66 12.00
C ASP A 99 -0.40 6.21 13.44
N GLU A 100 -0.54 5.33 14.44
CA GLU A 100 -0.56 5.70 15.85
C GLU A 100 0.74 6.39 16.29
N LEU A 101 1.88 5.91 15.79
CA LEU A 101 3.20 6.48 16.07
C LEU A 101 3.55 7.72 15.22
N GLY A 102 2.72 8.07 14.25
CA GLY A 102 2.97 9.18 13.34
C GLY A 102 4.16 8.97 12.39
N VAL A 103 4.46 7.71 12.04
CA VAL A 103 5.57 7.36 11.15
C VAL A 103 5.05 7.22 9.72
N ALA A 104 5.55 8.04 8.79
CA ALA A 104 5.13 7.98 7.40
C ALA A 104 5.56 6.67 6.71
N TYR A 105 4.61 6.02 6.05
CA TYR A 105 4.82 4.77 5.33
C TYR A 105 4.15 4.75 3.95
N GLU A 106 4.58 3.81 3.11
CA GLU A 106 3.87 3.43 1.88
C GLU A 106 3.44 1.96 1.94
N THR A 107 2.38 1.61 1.20
CA THR A 107 1.93 0.23 1.05
C THR A 107 1.98 -0.19 -0.42
N ARG A 108 2.48 -1.40 -0.72
CA ARG A 108 2.57 -1.93 -2.09
C ARG A 108 2.30 -3.44 -2.16
N ILE A 109 1.64 -3.87 -3.23
CA ILE A 109 1.62 -5.29 -3.62
C ILE A 109 2.84 -5.58 -4.50
N VAL A 110 3.74 -6.39 -3.96
CA VAL A 110 5.00 -6.81 -4.58
C VAL A 110 5.12 -8.31 -4.41
N SER A 111 4.86 -9.06 -5.49
CA SER A 111 4.87 -10.53 -5.45
C SER A 111 6.23 -11.07 -5.88
N ALA A 112 6.88 -11.85 -5.01
CA ALA A 112 8.12 -12.54 -5.34
C ALA A 112 7.96 -13.55 -6.49
N HIS A 113 6.80 -14.19 -6.59
CA HIS A 113 6.54 -15.22 -7.59
C HIS A 113 5.93 -14.68 -8.88
N ARG A 114 5.07 -13.64 -8.79
CA ARG A 114 4.30 -13.14 -9.94
C ARG A 114 4.89 -11.88 -10.58
N THR A 115 5.62 -11.08 -9.80
CA THR A 115 6.21 -9.81 -10.27
C THR A 115 7.66 -9.66 -9.75
N PRO A 116 8.56 -10.61 -10.06
CA PRO A 116 9.92 -10.60 -9.52
C PRO A 116 10.73 -9.35 -9.92
N ASP A 117 10.51 -8.80 -11.12
CA ASP A 117 11.19 -7.56 -11.55
C ASP A 117 10.77 -6.37 -10.71
N ARG A 118 9.47 -6.25 -10.38
CA ARG A 118 8.97 -5.20 -9.48
C ARG A 118 9.59 -5.32 -8.08
N LEU A 119 9.77 -6.55 -7.58
CA LEU A 119 10.47 -6.78 -6.31
C LEU A 119 11.90 -6.27 -6.39
N TRP A 120 12.59 -6.60 -7.49
CA TRP A 120 13.97 -6.19 -7.70
C TRP A 120 14.10 -4.67 -7.75
N ASP A 121 13.26 -4.01 -8.54
CA ASP A 121 13.24 -2.56 -8.68
C ASP A 121 12.91 -1.87 -7.35
N TYR A 122 11.94 -2.41 -6.60
CA TYR A 122 11.59 -1.90 -5.29
C TYR A 122 12.77 -1.96 -4.31
N GLY A 123 13.46 -3.11 -4.26
CA GLY A 123 14.60 -3.33 -3.38
C GLY A 123 15.81 -2.46 -3.74
N LYS A 124 16.21 -2.46 -5.02
CA LYS A 124 17.37 -1.68 -5.50
C LYS A 124 17.24 -0.19 -5.19
N THR A 125 16.03 0.36 -5.35
CA THR A 125 15.77 1.80 -5.18
C THR A 125 15.37 2.19 -3.77
N ALA A 126 15.15 1.23 -2.84
CA ALA A 126 14.60 1.51 -1.51
C ALA A 126 15.47 2.49 -0.71
N ALA A 127 16.79 2.30 -0.71
CA ALA A 127 17.72 3.18 0.01
C ALA A 127 17.74 4.59 -0.60
N ASP A 128 17.79 4.69 -1.93
CA ASP A 128 17.81 5.97 -2.66
C ASP A 128 16.51 6.76 -2.46
N ARG A 129 15.38 6.06 -2.26
CA ARG A 129 14.09 6.67 -1.90
C ARG A 129 14.00 7.10 -0.44
N GLY A 130 15.02 6.83 0.38
CA GLY A 130 15.07 7.22 1.79
C GLY A 130 14.29 6.28 2.73
N LEU A 131 14.00 5.04 2.31
CA LEU A 131 13.38 4.07 3.21
C LEU A 131 14.38 3.61 4.28
N HIS A 132 13.92 3.59 5.53
CA HIS A 132 14.71 3.14 6.68
C HIS A 132 14.40 1.69 7.07
N VAL A 133 13.18 1.21 6.80
CA VAL A 133 12.75 -0.17 7.08
C VAL A 133 11.77 -0.64 6.02
N ILE A 134 11.82 -1.93 5.66
CA ILE A 134 10.80 -2.60 4.86
C ILE A 134 10.16 -3.71 5.69
N ILE A 135 8.83 -3.66 5.85
CA ILE A 135 8.02 -4.70 6.48
C ILE A 135 7.38 -5.53 5.36
N ALA A 136 7.75 -6.81 5.27
CA ALA A 136 7.37 -7.69 4.18
C ALA A 136 6.53 -8.88 4.67
N GLY A 137 5.28 -8.96 4.21
CA GLY A 137 4.34 -10.04 4.53
C GLY A 137 4.18 -11.07 3.42
N ALA A 138 4.28 -12.35 3.76
CA ALA A 138 3.96 -13.44 2.82
C ALA A 138 3.57 -14.74 3.53
N GLY A 139 2.75 -15.55 2.86
CA GLY A 139 2.30 -16.86 3.33
C GLY A 139 2.86 -18.04 2.50
N GLY A 140 2.94 -19.23 3.11
CA GLY A 140 3.32 -20.47 2.44
C GLY A 140 4.82 -20.55 2.18
N ALA A 141 5.20 -20.81 0.92
CA ALA A 141 6.58 -20.64 0.44
C ALA A 141 6.93 -19.14 0.34
N ALA A 142 7.06 -18.49 1.50
CA ALA A 142 7.04 -17.05 1.70
C ALA A 142 8.37 -16.37 1.33
N HIS A 143 8.71 -16.32 0.05
CA HIS A 143 10.01 -15.81 -0.44
C HIS A 143 10.17 -14.29 -0.41
N LEU A 144 9.09 -13.51 -0.24
CA LEU A 144 9.14 -12.05 -0.36
C LEU A 144 10.17 -11.40 0.59
N PRO A 145 10.19 -11.70 1.91
CA PRO A 145 11.12 -11.04 2.81
C PRO A 145 12.58 -11.37 2.50
N GLY A 146 12.90 -12.66 2.28
CA GLY A 146 14.26 -13.09 1.97
C GLY A 146 14.78 -12.54 0.64
N MET A 147 13.94 -12.54 -0.40
CA MET A 147 14.31 -11.93 -1.68
C MET A 147 14.49 -10.42 -1.55
N MET A 148 13.65 -9.73 -0.76
CA MET A 148 13.82 -8.29 -0.51
C MET A 148 15.16 -8.00 0.17
N ALA A 149 15.51 -8.74 1.23
CA ALA A 149 16.78 -8.62 1.93
C ALA A 149 17.99 -8.85 1.01
N SER A 150 17.84 -9.67 -0.03
CA SER A 150 18.90 -9.90 -1.02
C SER A 150 19.15 -8.74 -1.99
N LYS A 151 18.23 -7.76 -2.06
CA LYS A 151 18.25 -6.66 -3.05
C LYS A 151 18.42 -5.28 -2.44
N THR A 152 18.48 -5.18 -1.13
CA THR A 152 18.62 -3.90 -0.44
C THR A 152 19.46 -4.03 0.82
N ARG A 153 20.09 -2.93 1.21
CA ARG A 153 20.75 -2.78 2.51
C ARG A 153 19.79 -2.22 3.56
N VAL A 154 18.59 -1.80 3.16
CA VAL A 154 17.55 -1.37 4.08
C VAL A 154 17.11 -2.57 4.93
N PRO A 155 17.05 -2.45 6.27
CA PRO A 155 16.56 -3.52 7.14
C PRO A 155 15.19 -4.07 6.69
N VAL A 156 15.07 -5.40 6.64
CA VAL A 156 13.84 -6.09 6.29
C VAL A 156 13.27 -6.82 7.51
N VAL A 157 12.03 -6.51 7.84
CA VAL A 157 11.21 -7.19 8.84
C VAL A 157 10.27 -8.16 8.10
N GLY A 158 10.31 -9.44 8.44
CA GLY A 158 9.47 -10.47 7.84
C GLY A 158 8.26 -10.78 8.71
N VAL A 159 7.07 -10.77 8.12
CA VAL A 159 5.80 -11.13 8.79
C VAL A 159 5.25 -12.41 8.16
N PRO A 160 5.36 -13.57 8.84
CA PRO A 160 4.78 -14.82 8.38
C PRO A 160 3.25 -14.75 8.38
N VAL A 161 2.63 -14.73 7.19
CA VAL A 161 1.16 -14.73 7.08
C VAL A 161 0.64 -16.14 7.32
N GLN A 162 -0.39 -16.26 8.16
CA GLN A 162 -1.00 -17.55 8.47
C GLN A 162 -1.59 -18.21 7.22
N THR A 163 -1.21 -19.46 6.96
CA THR A 163 -1.77 -20.28 5.88
C THR A 163 -2.88 -21.19 6.38
N ARG A 164 -3.77 -21.61 5.47
CA ARG A 164 -4.84 -22.55 5.81
C ARG A 164 -4.31 -23.96 6.11
N ALA A 165 -3.31 -24.42 5.34
CA ALA A 165 -2.87 -25.81 5.40
C ALA A 165 -1.98 -26.10 6.61
N LEU A 166 -1.10 -25.17 6.97
CA LEU A 166 -0.05 -25.38 7.97
C LEU A 166 0.00 -24.27 9.03
N SER A 167 -1.07 -23.48 9.15
CA SER A 167 -1.21 -22.43 10.16
C SER A 167 -0.03 -21.45 10.22
N GLY A 168 0.65 -21.22 9.09
CA GLY A 168 1.79 -20.31 9.00
C GLY A 168 3.14 -20.90 9.43
N VAL A 169 3.23 -22.19 9.79
CA VAL A 169 4.52 -22.86 10.04
C VAL A 169 5.40 -22.89 8.78
N ASP A 170 4.77 -23.10 7.63
CA ASP A 170 5.39 -22.97 6.31
C ASP A 170 5.91 -21.56 6.04
N SER A 171 5.09 -20.54 6.34
CA SER A 171 5.49 -19.14 6.24
C SER A 171 6.66 -18.82 7.15
N LEU A 172 6.61 -19.26 8.41
CA LEU A 172 7.63 -19.00 9.41
C LEU A 172 8.98 -19.56 8.97
N TYR A 173 9.04 -20.85 8.62
CA TYR A 173 10.29 -21.47 8.22
C TYR A 173 10.82 -20.97 6.88
N SER A 174 9.95 -20.52 5.97
CA SER A 174 10.36 -19.88 4.73
C SER A 174 11.00 -18.50 4.94
N ILE A 175 10.76 -17.84 6.07
CA ILE A 175 11.23 -16.48 6.36
C ILE A 175 12.41 -16.48 7.35
N VAL A 176 12.32 -17.21 8.46
CA VAL A 176 13.28 -17.09 9.58
C VAL A 176 14.63 -17.77 9.31
N GLN A 177 14.65 -18.82 8.50
CA GLN A 177 15.84 -19.66 8.28
C GLN A 177 16.76 -19.12 7.17
N MET A 178 16.96 -17.80 7.12
CA MET A 178 17.84 -17.20 6.13
C MET A 178 19.30 -17.64 6.36
N PRO A 179 20.03 -18.03 5.29
CA PRO A 179 21.45 -18.33 5.41
C PRO A 179 22.25 -17.05 5.71
N LYS A 180 23.50 -17.23 6.17
CA LYS A 180 24.43 -16.13 6.45
C LYS A 180 24.56 -15.20 5.23
N GLY A 181 24.40 -13.88 5.47
CA GLY A 181 24.65 -12.82 4.49
C GLY A 181 23.43 -11.95 4.18
N PHE A 182 22.22 -12.49 4.29
CA PHE A 182 20.98 -11.76 3.97
C PHE A 182 19.97 -11.90 5.12
N PRO A 183 20.08 -11.06 6.17
CA PRO A 183 19.25 -11.20 7.36
C PRO A 183 17.81 -10.72 7.11
N VAL A 184 16.86 -11.37 7.78
CA VAL A 184 15.47 -10.92 7.92
C VAL A 184 15.11 -10.96 9.40
N ALA A 185 14.58 -9.86 9.93
CA ALA A 185 14.06 -9.82 11.30
C ALA A 185 12.62 -10.35 11.30
N THR A 186 12.45 -11.63 11.66
CA THR A 186 11.12 -12.29 11.61
C THR A 186 10.31 -12.00 12.88
N MET A 187 9.04 -11.61 12.71
CA MET A 187 8.10 -11.29 13.80
C MET A 187 6.92 -12.28 13.81
N ALA A 188 6.14 -12.26 14.90
CA ALA A 188 4.88 -13.01 15.05
C ALA A 188 3.66 -12.14 14.69
#